data_AF-A0AAU4TF91-F1
#
_entry.id   AF-A0AAU4TF91-F1
#
_cell.length_a   1.000
_cell.length_b   1.000
_cell.length_c   1.000
_cell.angle_alpha   90.00
_cell.angle_beta   90.00
_cell.angle_gamma   90.00
#
_symmetry.space_group_name_H-M   'P 1'
#
loop_
_entity.id
_entity.type
_entity.pdbx_description
1 polymer ?
#
loop_
_entity_poly.entity_id
_entity_poly.type
_entity_poly.pdbx_seq_one_letter_code
_entity_poly.pdbx_strand_id
1 'polypeptide(L)'
;MSGIDYAARFDGFDGDVLFALEYPQGQDGPSDCDAPQECVEQLLVVLADWRQQILAGARTDADAYRAALDTVREAWLQYSFRWVGGPELPYPFDLPRTEAAR
;
A
#
# COMPACT_ATOMS: atom_id res chain seq x y z
N MET A 1 -20.85 -11.21 15.22
CA MET A 1 -19.44 -11.40 14.83
C MET A 1 -18.86 -10.03 14.58
N SER A 2 -18.00 -9.52 15.47
CA SER A 2 -17.18 -8.36 15.14
C SER A 2 -16.10 -8.84 14.18
N GLY A 3 -16.45 -8.91 12.89
CA GLY A 3 -15.50 -9.23 11.84
C GLY A 3 -14.40 -8.19 11.84
N ILE A 4 -13.15 -8.63 11.80
CA ILE A 4 -12.02 -7.72 11.62
C ILE A 4 -12.30 -6.89 10.37
N ASP A 5 -12.34 -5.57 10.54
CA ASP A 5 -12.34 -4.64 9.42
C ASP A 5 -10.92 -4.56 8.88
N TYR A 6 -10.70 -5.21 7.75
CA TYR A 6 -9.40 -5.19 7.08
C TYR A 6 -9.17 -3.83 6.41
N ALA A 7 -10.21 -3.21 5.83
CA ALA A 7 -10.08 -1.97 5.08
C ALA A 7 -9.63 -0.81 5.98
N ALA A 8 -10.11 -0.78 7.23
CA ALA A 8 -9.70 0.22 8.22
C ALA A 8 -8.18 0.29 8.49
N ARG A 9 -7.41 -0.76 8.16
CA ARG A 9 -5.94 -0.75 8.31
C ARG A 9 -5.21 -0.01 7.20
N PHE A 10 -5.89 0.30 6.10
CA PHE A 10 -5.31 0.94 4.91
C PHE A 10 -5.83 2.37 4.71
N ASP A 11 -6.77 2.82 5.55
CA ASP A 11 -7.32 4.17 5.45
C ASP A 11 -6.24 5.21 5.77
N GLY A 12 -6.05 6.15 4.85
CA GLY A 12 -4.99 7.17 4.94
C GLY A 12 -3.56 6.64 4.81
N PHE A 13 -3.35 5.40 4.35
CA PHE A 13 -2.00 4.87 4.11
C PHE A 13 -1.45 5.38 2.77
N ASP A 14 -0.33 6.08 2.82
CA ASP A 14 0.35 6.65 1.65
C ASP A 14 1.88 6.70 1.84
N GLY A 15 2.59 7.30 0.88
CA GLY A 15 4.04 7.45 0.96
C GLY A 15 4.51 8.41 2.06
N ASP A 16 3.68 9.35 2.54
CA ASP A 16 4.03 10.25 3.63
C ASP A 16 4.04 9.50 4.99
N VAL A 17 3.13 8.54 5.18
CA VAL A 17 3.16 7.63 6.32
C VAL A 17 4.48 6.86 6.37
N LEU A 18 4.90 6.29 5.24
CA LEU A 18 6.18 5.57 5.15
C LEU A 18 7.38 6.48 5.42
N PHE A 19 7.35 7.72 4.92
CA PHE A 19 8.40 8.69 5.19
C PHE A 19 8.46 9.10 6.67
N ALA A 20 7.30 9.28 7.31
CA ALA A 20 7.23 9.60 8.74
C ALA A 20 7.73 8.45 9.63
N LEU A 21 7.61 7.20 9.17
CA LEU A 21 8.20 6.04 9.84
C LEU A 21 9.73 6.06 9.77
N GLU A 22 10.29 6.38 8.60
CA GLU A 22 11.75 6.51 8.47
C GLU A 22 12.30 7.70 9.25
N TYR A 23 11.57 8.82 9.26
CA TYR A 23 12.01 10.07 9.89
C TYR A 23 11.04 10.53 10.99
N PRO A 24 10.97 9.83 12.14
CA PRO A 24 10.01 10.15 13.19
C PRO A 24 10.24 11.51 13.86
N GLN A 25 11.44 12.08 13.71
CA GLN A 25 11.82 13.41 14.20
C GLN A 25 11.99 14.44 13.07
N GLY A 26 11.54 14.11 11.85
CA GLY A 26 11.78 14.89 10.65
C GLY A 26 13.10 14.52 9.96
N GLN A 27 13.26 15.02 8.73
CA GLN A 27 14.30 14.61 7.79
C GLN A 27 15.75 14.86 8.28
N ASP A 28 15.94 15.86 9.15
CA ASP A 28 17.24 16.20 9.74
C ASP A 28 17.58 15.36 10.99
N GLY A 29 16.64 14.53 11.43
CA GLY A 29 16.78 13.65 12.60
C GLY A 29 17.38 12.28 12.25
N PRO A 30 17.53 11.40 13.26
CA PRO A 30 17.94 10.02 13.02
C PRO A 30 16.90 9.29 12.16
N SER A 31 17.38 8.52 11.18
CA SER A 31 16.55 7.71 10.28
C SER A 31 16.47 6.26 10.73
N ASP A 32 15.29 5.65 10.57
CA ASP A 32 15.05 4.21 10.66
C ASP A 32 14.66 3.69 9.27
N CYS A 33 15.67 3.32 8.47
CA CYS A 33 15.46 2.93 7.08
C CYS A 33 14.74 1.57 6.94
N ASP A 34 14.66 0.78 8.01
CA ASP A 34 14.01 -0.53 7.99
C ASP A 34 12.50 -0.40 8.29
N ALA A 35 12.10 0.59 9.10
CA ALA A 35 10.72 0.79 9.54
C ALA A 35 9.67 0.86 8.39
N PRO A 36 9.91 1.53 7.25
CA PRO A 36 8.97 1.53 6.13
C PRO A 36 8.78 0.13 5.52
N GLN A 37 9.87 -0.62 5.36
CA GLN A 37 9.82 -1.97 4.82
C GLN A 37 9.09 -2.91 5.78
N GLU A 38 9.42 -2.88 7.07
CA GLU A 38 8.75 -3.70 8.09
C GLU A 38 7.23 -3.42 8.14
N CYS A 39 6.83 -2.15 8.01
CA CYS A 39 5.43 -1.76 7.95
C CYS A 39 4.72 -2.39 6.73
N VAL A 40 5.31 -2.29 5.54
CA VAL A 40 4.75 -2.88 4.32
C VAL A 40 4.67 -4.41 4.44
N GLU A 41 5.69 -5.07 4.97
CA GLU A 41 5.68 -6.52 5.19
C GLU A 41 4.52 -6.96 6.10
N GLN A 42 4.27 -6.22 7.19
CA GLN A 42 3.12 -6.47 8.07
C GLN A 42 1.78 -6.30 7.34
N LEU A 43 1.64 -5.27 6.51
CA LEU A 43 0.44 -5.06 5.70
C LEU A 43 0.25 -6.18 4.65
N LEU A 44 1.32 -6.69 4.07
CA LEU A 44 1.27 -7.83 3.15
C LEU A 44 0.80 -9.12 3.83
N VAL A 45 1.17 -9.34 5.10
CA VAL A 45 0.64 -10.46 5.91
C VAL A 45 -0.86 -10.32 6.09
N VAL A 46 -1.35 -9.11 6.40
CA VAL A 46 -2.79 -8.82 6.55
C VAL A 46 -3.53 -9.06 5.22
N LEU A 47 -2.97 -8.61 4.09
CA LEU A 47 -3.53 -8.85 2.75
C LEU A 47 -3.54 -10.34 2.38
N ALA A 48 -2.51 -11.09 2.75
CA ALA A 48 -2.45 -12.52 2.51
C ALA A 48 -3.56 -13.27 3.26
N ASP A 49 -3.78 -12.93 4.54
CA ASP A 49 -4.87 -13.51 5.34
C ASP A 49 -6.25 -13.13 4.78
N TRP A 50 -6.47 -11.86 4.43
CA TRP A 50 -7.71 -11.42 3.80
C TRP A 50 -7.99 -12.19 2.49
N ARG A 51 -6.97 -12.35 1.64
CA ARG A 51 -7.07 -13.14 0.40
C ARG A 51 -7.47 -14.59 0.68
N GLN A 52 -6.88 -15.23 1.69
CA GLN A 52 -7.26 -16.60 2.06
C GLN A 52 -8.73 -16.70 2.47
N GLN A 53 -9.24 -15.73 3.23
CA GLN A 53 -10.64 -15.72 3.64
C GLN A 53 -11.61 -15.49 2.47
N ILE A 54 -11.22 -14.67 1.48
CA ILE A 54 -11.99 -14.52 0.23
C ILE A 54 -12.01 -15.84 -0.54
N LEU A 55 -10.86 -16.49 -0.71
CA LEU A 55 -10.75 -17.78 -1.41
C LEU A 55 -11.52 -18.91 -0.71
N ALA A 56 -11.57 -18.88 0.63
CA ALA A 56 -12.36 -19.80 1.43
C ALA A 56 -13.88 -19.50 1.42
N GLY A 57 -14.31 -18.41 0.77
CA GLY A 57 -15.71 -17.97 0.74
C GLY A 57 -16.22 -17.39 2.07
N ALA A 58 -15.32 -17.15 3.03
CA ALA A 58 -15.65 -16.55 4.31
C ALA A 58 -15.89 -15.02 4.21
N ARG A 59 -15.40 -14.40 3.13
CA ARG A 59 -15.60 -12.98 2.81
C ARG A 59 -15.88 -12.77 1.31
N THR A 60 -16.57 -11.69 0.99
CA THR A 60 -16.99 -11.34 -0.38
C THR A 60 -16.54 -9.95 -0.83
N ASP A 61 -15.74 -9.27 -0.03
CA ASP A 61 -15.30 -7.89 -0.21
C ASP A 61 -14.02 -7.77 -1.08
N ALA A 62 -14.00 -8.48 -2.21
CA ALA A 62 -12.85 -8.55 -3.10
C ALA A 62 -12.44 -7.19 -3.69
N ASP A 63 -13.37 -6.27 -3.90
CA ASP A 63 -13.06 -4.93 -4.41
C ASP A 63 -12.38 -4.06 -3.35
N ALA A 64 -12.75 -4.20 -2.08
CA ALA A 64 -12.06 -3.54 -0.97
C ALA A 64 -10.65 -4.11 -0.78
N TYR A 65 -10.48 -5.42 -0.95
CA TYR A 65 -9.16 -6.05 -0.96
C TYR A 65 -8.27 -5.51 -2.09
N ARG A 66 -8.81 -5.35 -3.30
CA ARG A 66 -8.06 -4.77 -4.44
C ARG A 66 -7.64 -3.33 -4.16
N ALA A 67 -8.57 -2.51 -3.65
CA ALA A 67 -8.27 -1.13 -3.29
C ALA A 67 -7.16 -1.04 -2.22
N ALA A 68 -7.18 -1.91 -1.21
CA ALA A 68 -6.14 -1.98 -0.19
C ALA A 68 -4.78 -2.40 -0.78
N LEU A 69 -4.76 -3.39 -1.69
CA LEU A 69 -3.53 -3.81 -2.38
C LEU A 69 -2.96 -2.68 -3.25
N ASP A 70 -3.81 -1.97 -3.99
CA ASP A 70 -3.42 -0.82 -4.81
C ASP A 70 -2.87 0.31 -3.92
N THR A 71 -3.49 0.57 -2.77
CA THR A 71 -3.04 1.56 -1.78
C THR A 71 -1.62 1.24 -1.28
N VAL A 72 -1.35 0.00 -0.88
CA VAL A 72 0.00 -0.41 -0.44
C VAL A 72 1.02 -0.26 -1.57
N ARG A 73 0.66 -0.66 -2.79
CA ARG A 73 1.53 -0.51 -3.96
C ARG A 73 1.85 0.96 -4.23
N GLU A 74 0.85 1.82 -4.24
CA GLU A 74 1.02 3.25 -4.52
C GLU A 74 1.84 3.94 -3.45
N ALA A 75 1.57 3.67 -2.18
CA ALA A 75 2.35 4.18 -1.06
C ALA A 75 3.83 3.80 -1.17
N TRP A 76 4.12 2.52 -1.45
CA TRP A 76 5.49 2.04 -1.62
C TRP A 76 6.20 2.69 -2.81
N LEU A 77 5.51 2.86 -3.94
CA LEU A 77 6.05 3.55 -5.11
C LEU A 77 6.34 5.02 -4.78
N GLN A 78 5.38 5.75 -4.21
CA GLN A 78 5.55 7.14 -3.82
C GLN A 78 6.75 7.32 -2.88
N TYR A 79 6.89 6.45 -1.87
CA TYR A 79 8.02 6.45 -0.95
C TYR A 79 9.35 6.15 -1.68
N SER A 80 9.40 5.09 -2.48
CA SER A 80 10.62 4.66 -3.20
C SER A 80 11.11 5.71 -4.21
N PHE A 81 10.19 6.45 -4.84
CA PHE A 81 10.51 7.47 -5.84
C PHE A 81 10.64 8.89 -5.28
N ARG A 82 10.38 9.10 -3.98
CA ARG A 82 10.58 10.40 -3.30
C ARG A 82 12.05 10.85 -3.33
N TRP A 83 12.96 9.89 -3.42
CA TRP A 83 14.40 10.09 -3.54
C TRP A 83 14.83 10.21 -5.01
N VAL A 84 14.67 11.38 -5.63
CA VAL A 84 15.39 11.65 -6.90
C VAL A 84 16.88 11.80 -6.54
N GLY A 85 17.83 10.98 -7.03
CA GLY A 85 17.89 10.30 -8.33
C GLY A 85 17.73 8.77 -8.41
N GLY A 86 16.59 8.23 -7.98
CA GLY A 86 16.01 7.03 -8.60
C GLY A 86 15.56 7.31 -10.06
N PRO A 87 15.48 6.28 -10.93
CA PRO A 87 15.14 6.48 -12.35
C PRO A 87 13.80 7.21 -12.47
N GLU A 88 13.76 8.20 -13.38
CA GLU A 88 12.51 8.85 -13.77
C GLU A 88 11.47 7.75 -14.04
N LEU A 89 10.40 7.73 -13.26
CA LEU A 89 9.24 6.93 -13.58
C LEU A 89 8.84 7.33 -15.01
N PRO A 90 8.87 6.40 -15.99
CA PRO A 90 8.38 6.72 -17.31
C PRO A 90 6.91 7.13 -17.17
N TYR A 91 6.66 8.37 -17.56
CA TYR A 91 5.37 8.97 -17.83
C TYR A 91 4.37 7.98 -18.45
N PRO A 92 3.07 8.14 -18.15
CA PRO A 92 2.40 7.33 -17.15
C PRO A 92 2.37 5.84 -17.51
N PHE A 93 2.30 4.98 -16.49
CA PHE A 93 1.87 3.60 -16.66
C PHE A 93 0.40 3.66 -17.11
N ASP A 94 0.17 3.69 -18.43
CA ASP A 94 -1.15 3.44 -19.02
C ASP A 94 -1.55 2.02 -18.58
N LEU A 95 -2.24 1.94 -17.44
CA LEU A 95 -3.16 0.85 -17.20
C LEU A 95 -4.03 0.78 -18.45
N PRO A 96 -4.18 -0.39 -19.11
CA PRO A 96 -5.02 -0.49 -20.28
C PRO A 96 -6.40 0.03 -19.90
N ARG A 97 -6.75 1.22 -20.40
CA ARG A 97 -8.11 1.73 -20.34
C ARG A 97 -8.93 0.62 -20.95
N THR A 98 -9.73 -0.03 -20.11
CA THR A 98 -10.76 -0.93 -20.62
C THR A 98 -11.68 -0.02 -21.41
N GLU A 99 -11.52 0.01 -22.73
CA GLU A 99 -12.52 0.54 -23.65
C GLU A 99 -13.76 -0.35 -23.54
N ALA A 100 -14.47 -0.18 -22.44
CA ALA A 100 -15.83 -0.63 -22.28
C ALA A 100 -16.74 0.46 -22.86
N ALA A 101 -17.27 0.15 -24.04
CA ALA A 101 -18.54 0.60 -24.59
C ALA A 101 -18.67 2.07 -25.00
N ARG A 102 -18.47 2.33 -26.30
CA ARG A 102 -19.58 2.64 -27.22
C ARG A 102 -19.17 2.54 -28.69
#